data_AF-A0A259CW76-F1
#
_entry.id   AF-A0A259CW76-F1
#
_cell.length_a   1.000
_cell.length_b   1.000
_cell.length_c   1.000
_cell.angle_alpha   90.00
_cell.angle_beta   90.00
_cell.angle_gamma   90.00
#
_symmetry.space_group_name_H-M   'P 1'
#
loop_
_entity.id
_entity.type
_entity.pdbx_description
1 polymer ?
#
loop_
_entity_poly.entity_id
_entity_poly.type
_entity_poly.pdbx_seq_one_letter_code
_entity_poly.pdbx_strand_id
1 'polypeptide(L)'
;TKRTILAAGATERPIAFENNDRPGIMLAGALRAYANRWGVAVGDRVAVFTNNDDGLRSVADLKAKGLDVTLIDARKGDEVIDSAGRLGLKSITVRRANGQTETLQVSALGVSGGWNPNLNIASNHRGRPVWDDQIAAFIPAPESIAGLTCAGAAAGAMSTHAALTTGAAQAVAALADLGIKATADIAQAEDAPLNLTPAWYVHSGKGRAWVDPQNDVTVKDVKLAKQEGFISVEHLKRYTTLGMATDQGKTGNVLGLAVMAELTGKTIPQTGTTIYRPPYTPVAMGALGGRARGADFKPTRRTPSHKWAEEQGAVFVEVGYWLRTQWLPRAGEATWRQS
;
A
#
# COMPACT_ATOMS: atom_id res chain seq x y z
N THR A 1 -11.25 -20.13 -7.55
CA THR A 1 -12.38 -20.13 -6.58
C THR A 1 -13.67 -19.79 -7.31
N LYS A 2 -14.83 -20.31 -6.88
CA LYS A 2 -16.13 -20.00 -7.52
C LYS A 2 -16.70 -18.65 -7.07
N ARG A 3 -16.42 -18.26 -5.82
CA ARG A 3 -16.71 -16.95 -5.22
C ARG A 3 -15.54 -16.53 -4.34
N THR A 4 -15.26 -15.23 -4.28
CA THR A 4 -14.17 -14.62 -3.51
C THR A 4 -14.69 -13.34 -2.87
N ILE A 5 -14.36 -13.11 -1.61
CA ILE A 5 -14.67 -11.85 -0.92
C ILE A 5 -13.34 -11.19 -0.56
N LEU A 6 -13.13 -9.97 -1.05
CA LEU A 6 -11.96 -9.16 -0.76
C LEU A 6 -12.26 -8.24 0.43
N ALA A 7 -11.67 -8.57 1.59
CA ALA A 7 -11.73 -7.76 2.81
C ALA A 7 -10.34 -7.18 3.14
N ALA A 8 -9.66 -6.58 2.15
CA ALA A 8 -8.28 -6.12 2.25
C ALA A 8 -8.08 -4.82 3.06
N GLY A 9 -9.16 -4.25 3.63
CA GLY A 9 -9.12 -2.99 4.37
C GLY A 9 -8.73 -1.78 3.52
N ALA A 10 -8.29 -0.73 4.21
CA ALA A 10 -7.79 0.51 3.64
C ALA A 10 -6.46 0.90 4.32
N THR A 11 -5.64 1.69 3.64
CA THR A 11 -4.37 2.24 4.15
C THR A 11 -4.54 3.74 4.45
N GLU A 12 -4.15 4.17 5.65
CA GLU A 12 -4.18 5.60 6.01
C GLU A 12 -3.20 6.39 5.14
N ARG A 13 -3.60 7.58 4.70
CA ARG A 13 -2.77 8.48 3.90
C ARG A 13 -2.29 9.67 4.72
N PRO A 14 -1.09 10.20 4.43
CA PRO A 14 -0.60 11.41 5.08
C PRO A 14 -1.25 12.66 4.48
N ILE A 15 -0.89 13.82 5.03
CA ILE A 15 -1.08 15.15 4.45
C ILE A 15 0.33 15.70 4.23
N ALA A 16 0.64 16.17 3.02
CA ALA A 16 1.97 16.72 2.74
C ALA A 16 2.11 18.15 3.31
N PHE A 17 3.19 18.44 4.01
CA PHE A 17 3.50 19.80 4.50
C PHE A 17 5.03 19.97 4.57
N GLU A 18 5.50 21.18 4.82
CA GLU A 18 6.94 21.46 4.83
C GLU A 18 7.68 20.61 5.88
N ASN A 19 8.78 19.95 5.47
CA ASN A 19 9.59 19.09 6.34
C ASN A 19 8.80 17.95 7.00
N ASN A 20 7.86 17.32 6.27
CA ASN A 20 7.04 16.22 6.77
C ASN A 20 7.71 14.82 6.77
N ASP A 21 9.02 14.74 6.52
CA ASP A 21 9.80 13.48 6.41
C ASP A 21 10.59 13.13 7.69
N ARG A 22 10.59 14.01 8.70
CA ARG A 22 11.45 13.84 9.88
C ARG A 22 11.09 12.59 10.72
N PRO A 23 12.09 11.89 11.29
CA PRO A 23 11.83 10.85 12.29
C PRO A 23 10.97 11.37 13.45
N GLY A 24 9.89 10.66 13.76
CA GLY A 24 8.87 11.11 14.72
C GLY A 24 7.58 11.61 14.07
N ILE A 25 7.58 11.89 12.77
CA ILE A 25 6.36 12.09 11.98
C ILE A 25 5.89 10.71 11.48
N MET A 26 4.64 10.36 11.79
CA MET A 26 4.06 9.06 11.49
C MET A 26 2.60 9.22 11.10
N LEU A 27 2.02 8.20 10.47
CA LEU A 27 0.56 8.12 10.32
C LEU A 27 -0.10 8.03 11.71
N ALA A 28 -1.21 8.74 11.93
CA ALA A 28 -1.85 8.81 13.25
C ALA A 28 -2.37 7.44 13.71
N GLY A 29 -2.94 6.65 12.80
CA GLY A 29 -3.32 5.27 13.02
C GLY A 29 -2.14 4.36 13.35
N ALA A 30 -0.93 4.66 12.84
CA ALA A 30 0.28 3.95 13.23
C ALA A 30 0.69 4.28 14.68
N LEU A 31 0.64 5.56 15.08
CA LEU A 31 0.88 5.95 16.48
C LEU A 31 -0.10 5.25 17.43
N ARG A 32 -1.39 5.29 17.08
CA ARG A 32 -2.46 4.58 17.81
C ARG A 32 -2.18 3.08 17.89
N ALA A 33 -1.72 2.47 16.80
CA ALA A 33 -1.37 1.05 16.79
C ALA A 33 -0.19 0.75 17.71
N TYR A 34 0.91 1.52 17.67
CA TYR A 34 2.04 1.39 18.60
C TYR A 34 1.59 1.40 20.06
N ALA A 35 0.74 2.36 20.43
CA ALA A 35 0.24 2.49 21.79
C ALA A 35 -0.69 1.33 22.21
N ASN A 36 -1.64 0.95 21.36
CA ASN A 36 -2.67 -0.04 21.72
C ASN A 36 -2.22 -1.50 21.54
N ARG A 37 -1.52 -1.81 20.45
CA ARG A 37 -1.13 -3.19 20.09
C ARG A 37 0.18 -3.60 20.72
N TRP A 38 1.14 -2.68 20.81
CA TRP A 38 2.48 -2.99 21.31
C TRP A 38 2.81 -2.34 22.66
N GLY A 39 1.94 -1.48 23.19
CA GLY A 39 2.19 -0.78 24.45
C GLY A 39 3.37 0.20 24.37
N VAL A 40 3.70 0.69 23.18
CA VAL A 40 4.85 1.57 22.94
C VAL A 40 4.37 3.00 22.73
N ALA A 41 4.84 3.92 23.57
CA ALA A 41 4.70 5.34 23.34
C ALA A 41 5.73 5.82 22.31
N VAL A 42 5.26 6.50 21.27
CA VAL A 42 6.13 7.19 20.31
C VAL A 42 6.20 8.65 20.73
N GLY A 43 7.22 8.99 21.52
CA GLY A 43 7.39 10.33 22.08
C GLY A 43 6.60 10.57 23.37
N ASP A 44 6.93 11.68 24.05
CA ASP A 44 6.33 12.13 25.31
C ASP A 44 5.31 13.27 25.12
N ARG A 45 5.50 14.10 24.09
CA ARG A 45 4.61 15.17 23.63
C ARG A 45 4.23 14.90 22.19
N VAL A 46 2.97 14.58 21.97
CA VAL A 46 2.46 14.15 20.67
C VAL A 46 1.53 15.24 20.13
N ALA A 47 1.66 15.54 18.84
CA ALA A 47 0.63 16.26 18.10
C ALA A 47 -0.09 15.30 17.16
N VAL A 48 -1.37 15.57 16.85
CA VAL A 48 -2.10 14.89 15.78
C VAL A 48 -2.64 15.95 14.82
N PHE A 49 -2.20 15.91 13.57
CA PHE A 49 -2.71 16.71 12.47
C PHE A 49 -3.67 15.87 11.63
N THR A 50 -4.94 16.29 11.55
CA THR A 50 -5.98 15.50 10.89
C THR A 50 -6.94 16.32 10.06
N ASN A 51 -7.59 15.68 9.09
CA ASN A 51 -8.71 16.21 8.33
C ASN A 51 -10.00 15.41 8.49
N ASN A 52 -10.05 14.48 9.45
CA ASN A 52 -11.15 13.54 9.63
C ASN A 52 -11.28 13.05 11.09
N ASP A 53 -12.38 12.35 11.40
CA ASP A 53 -12.65 11.87 12.76
C ASP A 53 -11.73 10.73 13.25
N ASP A 54 -11.07 9.97 12.37
CA ASP A 54 -10.15 8.91 12.81
C ASP A 54 -8.88 9.49 13.47
N GLY A 55 -8.49 10.72 13.09
CA GLY A 55 -7.49 11.48 13.83
C GLY A 55 -7.95 11.84 15.24
N LEU A 56 -9.21 12.22 15.43
CA LEU A 56 -9.78 12.48 16.77
C LEU A 56 -9.80 11.21 17.61
N ARG A 57 -10.15 10.06 17.01
CA ARG A 57 -10.07 8.75 17.66
C ARG A 57 -8.64 8.43 18.10
N SER A 58 -7.66 8.73 17.25
CA SER A 58 -6.24 8.56 17.60
C SER A 58 -5.83 9.44 18.78
N VAL A 59 -6.30 10.68 18.86
CA VAL A 59 -6.08 11.56 20.03
C VAL A 59 -6.70 10.96 21.30
N ALA A 60 -7.95 10.49 21.23
CA ALA A 60 -8.64 9.91 22.38
C ALA A 60 -7.90 8.68 22.94
N ASP A 61 -7.49 7.76 22.05
CA ASP A 61 -6.76 6.55 22.42
C ASP A 61 -5.41 6.87 23.06
N LEU A 62 -4.64 7.78 22.45
CA LEU A 62 -3.32 8.16 22.98
C LEU A 62 -3.43 8.86 24.34
N LYS A 63 -4.44 9.73 24.53
CA LYS A 63 -4.73 10.34 25.84
C LYS A 63 -5.15 9.30 26.89
N ALA A 64 -5.94 8.30 26.50
CA ALA A 64 -6.32 7.20 27.39
C ALA A 64 -5.11 6.34 27.83
N LYS A 65 -3.99 6.41 27.09
CA LYS A 65 -2.70 5.81 27.48
C LYS A 65 -1.80 6.75 28.29
N GLY A 66 -2.28 7.94 28.65
CA GLY A 66 -1.56 8.90 29.49
C GLY A 66 -0.58 9.80 28.73
N LEU A 67 -0.65 9.86 27.40
CA LEU A 67 0.20 10.75 26.61
C LEU A 67 -0.36 12.18 26.58
N ASP A 68 0.54 13.16 26.55
CA ASP A 68 0.17 14.55 26.27
C ASP A 68 -0.02 14.73 24.76
N VAL A 69 -1.26 15.01 24.34
CA VAL A 69 -1.65 15.05 22.94
C VAL A 69 -2.35 16.36 22.57
N THR A 70 -1.74 17.10 21.64
CA THR A 70 -2.31 18.30 21.03
C THR A 70 -2.98 17.97 19.69
N LEU A 71 -4.20 18.47 19.46
CA LEU A 71 -4.92 18.33 18.21
C LEU A 71 -4.71 19.54 17.30
N ILE A 72 -4.49 19.28 16.02
CA ILE A 72 -4.51 20.23 14.90
C ILE A 72 -5.52 19.69 13.88
N ASP A 73 -6.63 20.40 13.69
CA ASP A 73 -7.75 19.94 12.83
C ASP A 73 -7.90 20.84 11.60
N ALA A 74 -7.55 20.30 10.43
CA ALA A 74 -7.64 21.00 9.14
C ALA A 74 -9.06 21.46 8.81
N ARG A 75 -10.09 20.77 9.31
CA ARG A 75 -11.50 21.14 9.11
C ARG A 75 -11.86 22.44 9.82
N LYS A 76 -11.08 22.79 10.86
CA LYS A 76 -11.19 24.06 11.57
C LYS A 76 -10.31 25.16 10.96
N GLY A 77 -9.54 24.85 9.92
CA GLY A 77 -8.58 25.76 9.28
C GLY A 77 -7.20 25.81 9.95
N ASP A 78 -6.90 24.87 10.86
CA ASP A 78 -5.57 24.74 11.44
C ASP A 78 -4.67 23.87 10.55
N GLU A 79 -3.41 24.27 10.36
CA GLU A 79 -2.45 23.57 9.50
C GLU A 79 -1.09 23.44 10.18
N VAL A 80 -0.45 22.29 10.03
CA VAL A 80 0.98 22.16 10.29
C VAL A 80 1.72 22.68 9.06
N ILE A 81 2.43 23.79 9.19
CA ILE A 81 3.07 24.48 8.06
C ILE A 81 4.57 24.21 7.96
N ASP A 82 5.20 23.71 9.03
CA ASP A 82 6.62 23.33 9.05
C ASP A 82 6.92 22.39 10.23
N SER A 83 8.06 21.70 10.18
CA SER A 83 8.61 20.92 11.29
C SER A 83 10.12 21.12 11.42
N ALA A 84 10.64 21.06 12.65
CA ALA A 84 12.06 21.25 12.94
C ALA A 84 12.64 20.13 13.83
N GLY A 85 13.92 19.84 13.60
CA GLY A 85 14.70 18.85 14.36
C GLY A 85 15.83 18.21 13.55
N ARG A 86 16.92 17.78 14.21
CA ARG A 86 18.12 17.22 13.55
C ARG A 86 18.07 15.69 13.36
N LEU A 87 17.98 14.95 14.46
CA LEU A 87 17.93 13.47 14.47
C LEU A 87 16.52 12.93 14.74
N GLY A 88 15.54 13.83 14.74
CA GLY A 88 14.14 13.55 15.04
C GLY A 88 13.40 14.84 15.33
N LEU A 89 12.08 14.77 15.31
CA LEU A 89 11.17 15.89 15.53
C LEU A 89 11.38 16.51 16.92
N LYS A 90 11.44 17.85 16.95
CA LYS A 90 11.51 18.64 18.19
C LYS A 90 10.41 19.68 18.30
N SER A 91 9.96 20.20 17.16
CA SER A 91 8.84 21.12 17.13
C SER A 91 8.12 21.09 15.80
N ILE A 92 6.87 21.55 15.83
CA ILE A 92 6.06 21.83 14.65
C ILE A 92 5.63 23.29 14.68
N THR A 93 5.51 23.89 13.50
CA THR A 93 4.95 25.22 13.33
C THR A 93 3.51 25.06 12.86
N VAL A 94 2.57 25.62 13.61
CA VAL A 94 1.13 25.51 13.33
C VAL A 94 0.61 26.90 12.96
N ARG A 95 -0.09 26.97 11.82
CA ARG A 95 -0.93 28.12 11.49
C ARG A 95 -2.34 27.81 11.93
N ARG A 96 -2.91 28.65 12.80
CA ARG A 96 -4.29 28.55 13.24
C ARG A 96 -5.23 29.21 12.23
N ALA A 97 -6.51 28.87 12.28
CA ALA A 97 -7.53 29.47 11.43
C ALA A 97 -7.63 31.01 11.52
N ASN A 98 -7.24 31.59 12.66
CA ASN A 98 -7.19 33.05 12.83
C ASN A 98 -5.96 33.71 12.14
N GLY A 99 -5.15 32.92 11.43
CA GLY A 99 -3.93 33.36 10.75
C GLY A 99 -2.70 33.47 11.65
N GLN A 100 -2.83 33.27 12.95
CA GLN A 100 -1.68 33.28 13.87
C GLN A 100 -0.85 32.02 13.69
N THR A 101 0.46 32.19 13.81
CA THR A 101 1.43 31.11 13.76
C THR A 101 2.03 30.91 15.13
N GLU A 102 2.10 29.66 15.59
CA GLU A 102 2.77 29.28 16.82
C GLU A 102 3.70 28.08 16.61
N THR A 103 4.67 27.92 17.50
CA THR A 103 5.57 26.77 17.52
C THR A 103 5.25 25.90 18.72
N LEU A 104 4.91 24.64 18.47
CA LEU A 104 4.63 23.65 19.50
C LEU A 104 5.85 22.74 19.66
N GLN A 105 6.31 22.57 20.90
CA GLN A 105 7.36 21.61 21.23
C GLN A 105 6.76 20.20 21.29
N VAL A 106 7.17 19.34 20.36
CA VAL A 106 6.64 17.99 20.22
C VAL A 106 7.75 17.01 19.89
N SER A 107 7.61 15.79 20.39
CA SER A 107 8.53 14.67 20.10
C SER A 107 8.01 13.73 19.02
N ALA A 108 6.70 13.79 18.71
CA ALA A 108 6.08 13.03 17.64
C ALA A 108 4.88 13.77 17.05
N LEU A 109 4.58 13.49 15.79
CA LEU A 109 3.42 14.01 15.07
C LEU A 109 2.72 12.86 14.35
N GLY A 110 1.46 12.62 14.70
CA GLY A 110 0.54 11.76 13.96
C GLY A 110 -0.13 12.55 12.84
N VAL A 111 -0.15 12.01 11.63
CA VAL A 111 -0.81 12.64 10.48
C VAL A 111 -1.91 11.74 9.97
N SER A 112 -3.13 12.26 9.88
CA SER A 112 -4.31 11.54 9.40
C SER A 112 -5.01 12.31 8.28
N GLY A 113 -4.68 11.97 7.03
CA GLY A 113 -5.23 12.59 5.83
C GLY A 113 -6.44 11.86 5.24
N GLY A 114 -6.91 10.80 5.89
CA GLY A 114 -7.98 9.90 5.45
C GLY A 114 -7.47 8.51 5.09
N TRP A 115 -8.31 7.69 4.47
CA TRP A 115 -8.03 6.28 4.20
C TRP A 115 -8.26 5.94 2.72
N ASN A 116 -7.31 5.22 2.12
CA ASN A 116 -7.40 4.72 0.76
C ASN A 116 -7.71 3.21 0.78
N PRO A 117 -8.87 2.75 0.29
CA PRO A 117 -9.13 1.33 0.08
C PRO A 117 -7.98 0.62 -0.65
N ASN A 118 -7.68 -0.61 -0.26
CA ASN A 118 -6.57 -1.38 -0.85
C ASN A 118 -6.99 -2.02 -2.19
N LEU A 119 -6.86 -1.25 -3.28
CA LEU A 119 -7.38 -1.58 -4.61
C LEU A 119 -6.58 -2.61 -5.40
N ASN A 120 -5.36 -2.95 -4.97
CA ASN A 120 -4.41 -3.70 -5.81
C ASN A 120 -4.98 -5.00 -6.37
N ILE A 121 -5.70 -5.78 -5.55
CA ILE A 121 -6.28 -7.07 -5.98
C ILE A 121 -7.52 -6.83 -6.85
N ALA A 122 -8.38 -5.87 -6.51
CA ALA A 122 -9.59 -5.58 -7.28
C ALA A 122 -9.29 -4.94 -8.65
N SER A 123 -8.14 -4.28 -8.80
CA SER A 123 -7.82 -3.48 -9.99
C SER A 123 -6.66 -4.03 -10.83
N ASN A 124 -5.99 -5.11 -10.42
CA ASN A 124 -4.90 -5.71 -11.23
C ASN A 124 -5.37 -6.32 -12.56
N HIS A 125 -6.66 -6.61 -12.70
CA HIS A 125 -7.31 -7.08 -13.94
C HIS A 125 -7.81 -5.94 -14.83
N ARG A 126 -7.23 -4.73 -14.71
CA ARG A 126 -7.63 -3.51 -15.44
C ARG A 126 -9.02 -2.97 -15.08
N GLY A 127 -9.61 -3.44 -13.99
CA GLY A 127 -10.77 -2.80 -13.38
C GLY A 127 -10.41 -1.38 -12.95
N ARG A 128 -11.08 -0.37 -13.52
CA ARG A 128 -10.81 1.04 -13.22
C ARG A 128 -11.50 1.42 -11.91
N PRO A 129 -10.77 1.81 -10.86
CA PRO A 129 -11.38 2.26 -9.62
C PRO A 129 -12.33 3.44 -9.85
N VAL A 130 -13.37 3.53 -9.02
CA VAL A 130 -14.34 4.63 -9.03
C VAL A 130 -14.03 5.57 -7.88
N TRP A 131 -14.21 6.87 -8.08
CA TRP A 131 -14.01 7.86 -7.02
C TRP A 131 -15.24 7.95 -6.13
N ASP A 132 -15.01 7.96 -4.82
CA ASP A 132 -16.02 8.18 -3.79
C ASP A 132 -15.69 9.49 -3.05
N ASP A 133 -16.56 10.49 -3.23
CA ASP A 133 -16.40 11.82 -2.63
C ASP A 133 -16.59 11.83 -1.11
N GLN A 134 -17.34 10.87 -0.53
CA GLN A 134 -17.60 10.84 0.92
C GLN A 134 -16.34 10.54 1.72
N ILE A 135 -15.48 9.66 1.20
CA ILE A 135 -14.19 9.30 1.81
C ILE A 135 -12.99 9.94 1.11
N ALA A 136 -13.26 10.69 0.03
CA ALA A 136 -12.27 11.25 -0.89
C ALA A 136 -11.21 10.20 -1.26
N ALA A 137 -11.66 9.08 -1.82
CA ALA A 137 -10.78 7.99 -2.19
C ALA A 137 -11.32 7.20 -3.37
N PHE A 138 -10.46 6.40 -3.98
CA PHE A 138 -10.88 5.44 -4.98
C PHE A 138 -11.38 4.15 -4.31
N ILE A 139 -12.55 3.65 -4.73
CA ILE A 139 -13.13 2.36 -4.36
C ILE A 139 -13.07 1.37 -5.55
N PRO A 140 -13.14 0.05 -5.31
CA PRO A 140 -13.24 -0.93 -6.39
C PRO A 140 -14.42 -0.65 -7.32
N ALA A 141 -14.21 -0.80 -8.63
CA ALA A 141 -15.34 -0.81 -9.56
C ALA A 141 -16.23 -2.04 -9.29
N PRO A 142 -17.57 -1.85 -9.26
CA PRO A 142 -18.51 -2.96 -9.19
C PRO A 142 -18.22 -3.99 -10.29
N GLU A 143 -18.29 -5.28 -9.94
CA GLU A 143 -18.21 -6.41 -10.88
C GLU A 143 -16.94 -6.43 -11.76
N SER A 144 -15.87 -5.75 -11.34
CA SER A 144 -14.62 -5.66 -12.10
C SER A 144 -13.90 -7.00 -12.28
N ILE A 145 -14.15 -7.98 -11.41
CA ILE A 145 -13.63 -9.34 -11.49
C ILE A 145 -14.80 -10.31 -11.24
N ALA A 146 -15.05 -11.20 -12.20
CA ALA A 146 -16.14 -12.17 -12.10
C ALA A 146 -16.03 -13.04 -10.83
N GLY A 147 -17.09 -13.06 -10.03
CA GLY A 147 -17.16 -13.82 -8.79
C GLY A 147 -16.33 -13.26 -7.63
N LEU A 148 -15.81 -12.03 -7.74
CA LEU A 148 -15.17 -11.31 -6.64
C LEU A 148 -16.06 -10.15 -6.18
N THR A 149 -16.32 -10.08 -4.89
CA THR A 149 -16.94 -8.91 -4.24
C THR A 149 -16.00 -8.33 -3.19
N CYS A 150 -16.26 -7.09 -2.77
CA CYS A 150 -15.47 -6.42 -1.74
C CYS A 150 -16.34 -6.13 -0.50
N ALA A 151 -15.73 -6.14 0.68
CA ALA A 151 -16.43 -5.86 1.95
C ALA A 151 -15.60 -4.97 2.87
N GLY A 152 -16.27 -4.27 3.79
CA GLY A 152 -15.68 -3.32 4.74
C GLY A 152 -14.90 -2.20 4.06
N ALA A 153 -13.82 -1.75 4.69
CA ALA A 153 -13.05 -0.61 4.21
C ALA A 153 -12.45 -0.82 2.80
N ALA A 154 -12.28 -2.07 2.35
CA ALA A 154 -11.88 -2.37 0.98
C ALA A 154 -12.96 -1.96 -0.05
N ALA A 155 -14.22 -1.91 0.36
CA ALA A 155 -15.35 -1.46 -0.45
C ALA A 155 -15.75 0.01 -0.17
N GLY A 156 -14.99 0.74 0.64
CA GLY A 156 -15.35 2.10 1.07
C GLY A 156 -16.19 2.17 2.36
N ALA A 157 -16.58 1.04 2.94
CA ALA A 157 -17.34 0.99 4.19
C ALA A 157 -16.41 1.12 5.41
N MET A 158 -16.28 2.33 5.95
CA MET A 158 -15.18 2.71 6.86
C MET A 158 -15.48 2.54 8.36
N SER A 159 -16.69 2.20 8.77
CA SER A 159 -17.01 1.93 10.18
C SER A 159 -16.87 0.43 10.52
N THR A 160 -16.71 0.12 11.81
CA THR A 160 -16.66 -1.28 12.28
C THR A 160 -17.98 -1.99 12.02
N HIS A 161 -19.12 -1.32 12.30
CA HIS A 161 -20.44 -1.83 11.99
C HIS A 161 -20.59 -2.15 10.49
N ALA A 162 -20.23 -1.21 9.61
CA ALA A 162 -20.36 -1.41 8.18
C ALA A 162 -19.43 -2.53 7.68
N ALA A 163 -18.24 -2.70 8.26
CA ALA A 163 -17.36 -3.83 7.93
C ALA A 163 -17.97 -5.19 8.29
N LEU A 164 -18.57 -5.32 9.48
CA LEU A 164 -19.26 -6.54 9.91
C LEU A 164 -20.49 -6.82 9.03
N THR A 165 -21.35 -5.83 8.85
CA THR A 165 -22.60 -5.94 8.09
C THR A 165 -22.34 -6.27 6.62
N THR A 166 -21.42 -5.55 5.97
CA THR A 166 -21.09 -5.82 4.55
C THR A 166 -20.37 -7.16 4.39
N GLY A 167 -19.47 -7.54 5.30
CA GLY A 167 -18.81 -8.85 5.28
C GLY A 167 -19.82 -10.00 5.37
N ALA A 168 -20.74 -9.90 6.32
CA ALA A 168 -21.84 -10.86 6.50
C ALA A 168 -22.75 -10.95 5.26
N ALA A 169 -23.18 -9.80 4.73
CA ALA A 169 -24.04 -9.75 3.54
C ALA A 169 -23.36 -10.38 2.31
N GLN A 170 -22.09 -10.07 2.07
CA GLN A 170 -21.32 -10.64 0.96
C GLN A 170 -21.09 -12.14 1.13
N ALA A 171 -20.87 -12.62 2.36
CA ALA A 171 -20.73 -14.05 2.65
C ALA A 171 -22.03 -14.82 2.39
N VAL A 172 -23.17 -14.31 2.87
CA VAL A 172 -24.48 -14.93 2.64
C VAL A 172 -24.81 -14.97 1.16
N ALA A 173 -24.58 -13.88 0.42
CA ALA A 173 -24.79 -13.83 -1.02
C ALA A 173 -23.88 -14.82 -1.77
N ALA A 174 -22.59 -14.86 -1.44
CA ALA A 174 -21.65 -15.79 -2.05
C ALA A 174 -22.00 -17.26 -1.79
N LEU A 175 -22.54 -17.59 -0.61
CA LEU A 175 -23.00 -18.94 -0.28
C LEU A 175 -24.29 -19.29 -1.01
N ALA A 176 -25.24 -18.36 -1.11
CA ALA A 176 -26.47 -18.55 -1.86
C ALA A 176 -26.20 -18.87 -3.34
N ASP A 177 -25.25 -18.16 -3.96
CA ASP A 177 -24.78 -18.41 -5.33
C ASP A 177 -24.17 -19.82 -5.52
N LEU A 178 -23.68 -20.43 -4.43
CA LEU A 178 -23.16 -21.79 -4.41
C LEU A 178 -24.23 -22.83 -4.06
N GLY A 179 -25.48 -22.42 -3.90
CA GLY A 179 -26.59 -23.27 -3.48
C GLY A 179 -26.57 -23.61 -1.99
N ILE A 180 -25.83 -22.85 -1.17
CA ILE A 180 -25.70 -23.07 0.26
C ILE A 180 -26.52 -22.01 1.00
N LYS A 181 -27.57 -22.43 1.70
CA LYS A 181 -28.36 -21.55 2.56
C LYS A 181 -27.56 -21.19 3.81
N ALA A 182 -27.41 -19.89 4.09
CA ALA A 182 -26.70 -19.40 5.26
C ALA A 182 -27.39 -18.16 5.84
N THR A 183 -27.17 -17.94 7.13
CA THR A 183 -27.53 -16.72 7.86
C THR A 183 -26.31 -16.26 8.64
N ALA A 184 -26.19 -14.95 8.85
CA ALA A 184 -25.09 -14.38 9.63
C ALA A 184 -25.64 -13.74 10.91
N ASP A 185 -24.99 -14.04 12.02
CA ASP A 185 -25.14 -13.30 13.26
C ASP A 185 -24.04 -12.24 13.34
N ILE A 186 -24.41 -10.98 13.58
CA ILE A 186 -23.48 -9.84 13.56
C ILE A 186 -23.41 -9.21 14.94
N ALA A 187 -22.20 -9.03 15.45
CA ALA A 187 -21.98 -8.31 16.70
C ALA A 187 -22.40 -6.84 16.58
N GLN A 188 -22.91 -6.27 17.67
CA GLN A 188 -23.11 -4.82 17.75
C GLN A 188 -21.76 -4.11 17.75
N ALA A 189 -21.65 -3.06 16.95
CA ALA A 189 -20.44 -2.26 16.81
C ALA A 189 -20.78 -0.81 16.54
N GLU A 190 -19.81 0.08 16.75
CA GLU A 190 -19.94 1.49 16.41
C GLU A 190 -20.15 1.71 14.90
N ASP A 191 -21.05 2.63 14.56
CA ASP A 191 -21.31 3.10 13.20
C ASP A 191 -21.15 4.62 13.13
N ALA A 192 -19.96 5.10 13.52
CA ALA A 192 -19.68 6.53 13.53
C ALA A 192 -19.74 7.10 12.10
N PRO A 193 -20.32 8.30 11.90
CA PRO A 193 -20.41 8.92 10.58
C PRO A 193 -19.03 9.28 10.02
N LEU A 194 -18.95 9.34 8.70
CA LEU A 194 -17.75 9.77 8.00
C LEU A 194 -17.71 11.30 7.92
N ASN A 195 -16.91 11.92 8.78
CA ASN A 195 -16.66 13.37 8.72
C ASN A 195 -15.24 13.64 8.23
N LEU A 196 -15.10 13.92 6.94
CA LEU A 196 -13.82 14.20 6.28
C LEU A 196 -13.91 15.47 5.43
N THR A 197 -12.89 16.31 5.51
CA THR A 197 -12.67 17.40 4.53
C THR A 197 -11.36 17.12 3.81
N PRO A 198 -11.35 16.99 2.47
CA PRO A 198 -10.11 16.67 1.75
C PRO A 198 -9.01 17.70 2.02
N ALA A 199 -7.85 17.21 2.44
CA ALA A 199 -6.65 18.02 2.65
C ALA A 199 -5.47 17.16 2.21
N TRP A 200 -4.87 17.50 1.06
CA TRP A 200 -3.84 16.68 0.41
C TRP A 200 -2.44 17.15 0.75
N TYR A 201 -2.26 18.46 0.72
CA TYR A 201 -1.04 19.11 1.13
C TYR A 201 -1.32 20.55 1.59
N VAL A 202 -0.41 21.09 2.40
CA VAL A 202 -0.44 22.47 2.85
C VAL A 202 0.21 23.36 1.79
N HIS A 203 -0.52 24.38 1.33
CA HIS A 203 -0.09 25.24 0.22
C HIS A 203 0.95 26.28 0.64
N SER A 204 0.99 26.61 1.93
CA SER A 204 1.96 27.54 2.48
C SER A 204 3.29 26.88 2.80
N GLY A 205 4.35 27.67 2.85
CA GLY A 205 5.72 27.19 3.04
C GLY A 205 6.56 27.38 1.78
N LYS A 206 7.89 27.33 1.96
CA LYS A 206 8.88 27.45 0.88
C LYS A 206 9.79 26.22 0.77
N GLY A 207 9.79 25.38 1.80
CA GLY A 207 10.57 24.16 1.83
C GLY A 207 9.90 23.00 1.09
N ARG A 208 10.43 21.81 1.33
CA ARG A 208 9.99 20.58 0.67
C ARG A 208 8.80 19.98 1.42
N ALA A 209 7.78 19.57 0.68
CA ALA A 209 6.67 18.78 1.19
C ALA A 209 6.67 17.44 0.45
N TRP A 210 7.00 16.36 1.15
CA TRP A 210 7.17 15.04 0.59
C TRP A 210 5.82 14.37 0.35
N VAL A 211 5.66 13.83 -0.85
CA VAL A 211 4.50 13.02 -1.26
C VAL A 211 4.85 11.54 -1.32
N ASP A 212 6.10 11.18 -1.65
CA ASP A 212 6.63 9.81 -1.59
C ASP A 212 7.98 9.84 -0.87
N PRO A 213 7.99 9.51 0.43
CA PRO A 213 9.21 9.55 1.22
C PRO A 213 10.28 8.55 0.79
N GLN A 214 9.91 7.40 0.21
CA GLN A 214 10.88 6.36 -0.09
C GLN A 214 11.74 6.72 -1.32
N ASN A 215 11.16 7.43 -2.28
CA ASN A 215 11.85 7.94 -3.46
C ASN A 215 12.14 9.45 -3.40
N ASP A 216 11.98 10.09 -2.24
CA ASP A 216 12.21 11.53 -2.03
C ASP A 216 11.40 12.46 -2.97
N VAL A 217 10.22 12.03 -3.41
CA VAL A 217 9.37 12.87 -4.29
C VAL A 217 8.60 13.89 -3.47
N THR A 218 8.65 15.14 -3.90
CA THR A 218 7.99 16.28 -3.24
C THR A 218 6.93 16.94 -4.13
N VAL A 219 6.10 17.79 -3.53
CA VAL A 219 5.16 18.68 -4.24
C VAL A 219 5.88 19.53 -5.30
N LYS A 220 7.13 19.94 -5.03
CA LYS A 220 7.96 20.69 -5.99
C LYS A 220 8.26 19.87 -7.25
N ASP A 221 8.53 18.58 -7.10
CA ASP A 221 8.85 17.70 -8.23
C ASP A 221 7.63 17.44 -9.10
N VAL A 222 6.43 17.35 -8.50
CA VAL A 222 5.16 17.29 -9.25
C VAL A 222 4.92 18.59 -10.02
N LYS A 223 5.19 19.75 -9.40
CA LYS A 223 5.12 21.07 -10.06
C LYS A 223 6.09 21.16 -11.25
N LEU A 224 7.32 20.70 -11.06
CA LEU A 224 8.34 20.66 -12.11
C LEU A 224 7.93 19.73 -13.26
N ALA A 225 7.44 18.53 -12.95
CA ALA A 225 6.95 17.59 -13.96
C ALA A 225 5.86 18.22 -14.84
N LYS A 226 4.90 18.92 -14.23
CA LYS A 226 3.87 19.69 -14.97
C LYS A 226 4.50 20.80 -15.82
N GLN A 227 5.45 21.56 -15.26
CA GLN A 227 6.13 22.65 -15.97
C GLN A 227 6.85 22.17 -17.23
N GLU A 228 7.41 20.96 -17.19
CA GLU A 228 8.09 20.32 -18.32
C GLU A 228 7.14 19.52 -19.25
N GLY A 229 5.83 19.56 -18.99
CA GLY A 229 4.81 18.97 -19.86
C GLY A 229 4.41 17.52 -19.55
N PHE A 230 4.90 16.93 -18.45
CA PHE A 230 4.53 15.58 -18.00
C PHE A 230 3.18 15.58 -17.26
N ILE A 231 2.09 15.76 -18.02
CA ILE A 231 0.73 15.95 -17.49
C ILE A 231 0.00 14.62 -17.21
N SER A 232 0.30 13.57 -17.98
CA SER A 232 -0.29 12.24 -17.74
C SER A 232 0.26 11.66 -16.43
N VAL A 233 -0.59 11.00 -15.64
CA VAL A 233 -0.17 10.34 -14.39
C VAL A 233 0.89 9.27 -14.59
N GLU A 234 0.88 8.60 -15.75
CA GLU A 234 1.89 7.63 -16.14
C GLU A 234 3.23 8.32 -16.48
N HIS A 235 3.20 9.55 -17.02
CA HIS A 235 4.39 10.35 -17.25
C HIS A 235 4.93 10.93 -15.94
N LEU A 236 4.06 11.51 -15.09
CA LEU A 236 4.41 11.96 -13.75
C LEU A 236 5.15 10.87 -12.99
N LYS A 237 4.55 9.67 -12.90
CA LYS A 237 5.17 8.49 -12.26
C LYS A 237 6.57 8.19 -12.78
N ARG A 238 6.77 8.16 -14.11
CA ARG A 238 8.07 7.79 -14.71
C ARG A 238 9.11 8.89 -14.56
N TYR A 239 8.68 10.15 -14.61
CA TYR A 239 9.57 11.31 -14.49
C TYR A 239 10.03 11.50 -13.05
N THR A 240 9.12 11.46 -12.07
CA THR A 240 9.46 11.71 -10.66
C THR A 240 9.81 10.45 -9.89
N THR A 241 9.53 9.27 -10.42
CA THR A 241 9.59 7.97 -9.72
C THR A 241 8.51 7.76 -8.64
N LEU A 242 7.48 8.63 -8.61
CA LEU A 242 6.34 8.53 -7.68
C LEU A 242 5.70 7.13 -7.70
N GLY A 243 5.66 6.48 -6.54
CA GLY A 243 5.02 5.18 -6.35
C GLY A 243 5.75 4.02 -7.01
N MET A 244 7.04 4.19 -7.33
CA MET A 244 7.88 3.14 -7.89
C MET A 244 8.77 2.45 -6.85
N ALA A 245 8.74 2.90 -5.61
CA ALA A 245 9.52 2.32 -4.52
C ALA A 245 9.00 0.94 -4.08
N THR A 246 9.63 0.32 -3.08
CA THR A 246 9.26 -1.04 -2.63
C THR A 246 7.88 -1.11 -1.99
N ASP A 247 7.37 0.02 -1.49
CA ASP A 247 6.02 0.15 -0.96
C ASP A 247 4.95 0.21 -2.08
N GLN A 248 5.34 0.46 -3.33
CA GLN A 248 4.50 0.67 -4.50
C GLN A 248 3.49 1.83 -4.35
N GLY A 249 3.89 2.90 -3.63
CA GLY A 249 3.12 4.13 -3.51
C GLY A 249 1.81 4.00 -2.71
N LYS A 250 1.75 3.06 -1.76
CA LYS A 250 0.58 2.82 -0.90
C LYS A 250 0.13 4.07 -0.14
N THR A 251 1.08 4.91 0.26
CA THR A 251 0.82 6.17 0.99
C THR A 251 0.90 7.41 0.09
N GLY A 252 1.73 7.39 -0.96
CA GLY A 252 2.05 8.59 -1.74
C GLY A 252 1.28 8.82 -3.04
N ASN A 253 0.75 7.77 -3.68
CA ASN A 253 0.17 7.88 -5.02
C ASN A 253 -0.98 8.89 -5.07
N VAL A 254 -1.95 8.78 -4.17
CA VAL A 254 -3.13 9.66 -4.17
C VAL A 254 -2.76 11.12 -3.90
N LEU A 255 -1.74 11.38 -3.07
CA LEU A 255 -1.23 12.75 -2.83
C LEU A 255 -0.65 13.34 -4.12
N GLY A 256 0.22 12.61 -4.81
CA GLY A 256 0.79 13.08 -6.08
C GLY A 256 -0.27 13.29 -7.16
N LEU A 257 -1.30 12.43 -7.21
CA LEU A 257 -2.46 12.60 -8.09
C LEU A 257 -3.25 13.87 -7.74
N ALA A 258 -3.48 14.14 -6.46
CA ALA A 258 -4.20 15.34 -6.01
C ALA A 258 -3.45 16.62 -6.38
N VAL A 259 -2.13 16.66 -6.17
CA VAL A 259 -1.29 17.80 -6.58
C VAL A 259 -1.36 18.00 -8.10
N MET A 260 -1.24 16.93 -8.90
CA MET A 260 -1.33 17.04 -10.36
C MET A 260 -2.73 17.45 -10.83
N ALA A 261 -3.79 16.96 -10.18
CA ALA A 261 -5.17 17.33 -10.48
C ALA A 261 -5.39 18.84 -10.32
N GLU A 262 -4.94 19.40 -9.19
CA GLU A 262 -4.98 20.84 -8.95
C GLU A 262 -4.19 21.63 -10.00
N LEU A 263 -2.94 21.24 -10.28
CA LEU A 263 -2.06 21.93 -11.24
C LEU A 263 -2.59 21.92 -12.69
N THR A 264 -3.48 20.99 -13.00
CA THR A 264 -4.07 20.81 -14.33
C THR A 264 -5.53 21.27 -14.40
N GLY A 265 -6.11 21.74 -13.29
CA GLY A 265 -7.52 22.13 -13.21
C GLY A 265 -8.48 20.95 -13.41
N LYS A 266 -8.04 19.71 -13.17
CA LYS A 266 -8.84 18.49 -13.30
C LYS A 266 -9.28 18.00 -11.92
N THR A 267 -10.33 17.17 -11.90
CA THR A 267 -10.65 16.40 -10.70
C THR A 267 -9.68 15.21 -10.55
N ILE A 268 -9.51 14.71 -9.33
CA ILE A 268 -8.70 13.50 -9.06
C ILE A 268 -9.12 12.30 -9.95
N PRO A 269 -10.43 11.97 -10.10
CA PRO A 269 -10.83 10.91 -11.03
C PRO A 269 -10.48 11.17 -12.49
N GLN A 270 -10.51 12.42 -12.96
CA GLN A 270 -10.12 12.78 -14.34
C GLN A 270 -8.61 12.69 -14.59
N THR A 271 -7.81 12.93 -13.55
CA THR A 271 -6.35 12.75 -13.60
C THR A 271 -6.00 11.26 -13.73
N GLY A 272 -6.81 10.39 -13.14
CA GLY A 272 -6.73 8.93 -13.30
C GLY A 272 -5.75 8.28 -12.33
N THR A 273 -5.83 6.95 -12.19
CA THR A 273 -4.88 6.16 -11.40
C THR A 273 -3.87 5.46 -12.30
N THR A 274 -2.72 5.09 -11.75
CA THR A 274 -1.76 4.24 -12.45
C THR A 274 -2.18 2.77 -12.40
N ILE A 275 -1.64 1.96 -13.30
CA ILE A 275 -1.95 0.51 -13.35
C ILE A 275 -1.48 -0.21 -12.07
N TYR A 276 -2.40 -0.93 -11.42
CA TYR A 276 -2.10 -1.86 -10.33
C TYR A 276 -1.55 -3.17 -10.88
N ARG A 277 -0.43 -3.67 -10.33
CA ARG A 277 0.23 -4.89 -10.79
C ARG A 277 0.54 -5.83 -9.62
N PRO A 278 0.48 -7.16 -9.82
CA PRO A 278 1.08 -8.11 -8.89
C PRO A 278 2.62 -7.99 -8.86
N PRO A 279 3.27 -8.42 -7.78
CA PRO A 279 2.66 -8.84 -6.52
C PRO A 279 2.22 -7.64 -5.64
N TYR A 280 1.25 -7.83 -4.73
CA TYR A 280 0.78 -6.77 -3.82
C TYR A 280 1.89 -6.22 -2.90
N THR A 281 2.72 -7.15 -2.41
CA THR A 281 3.96 -6.90 -1.69
C THR A 281 5.07 -7.75 -2.29
N PRO A 282 6.34 -7.35 -2.18
CA PRO A 282 7.45 -8.10 -2.76
C PRO A 282 7.47 -9.57 -2.32
N VAL A 283 7.72 -10.47 -3.27
CA VAL A 283 7.88 -11.91 -3.03
C VAL A 283 9.31 -12.30 -3.37
N ALA A 284 9.95 -13.05 -2.48
CA ALA A 284 11.29 -13.57 -2.74
C ALA A 284 11.30 -14.49 -3.97
N MET A 285 12.27 -14.31 -4.88
CA MET A 285 12.37 -15.10 -6.10
C MET A 285 12.45 -16.61 -5.83
N GLY A 286 13.14 -17.02 -4.76
CA GLY A 286 13.22 -18.43 -4.35
C GLY A 286 11.86 -19.04 -3.97
N ALA A 287 10.92 -18.24 -3.45
CA ALA A 287 9.57 -18.71 -3.15
C ALA A 287 8.77 -18.99 -4.43
N LEU A 288 8.93 -18.15 -5.46
CA LEU A 288 8.32 -18.37 -6.78
C LEU A 288 8.91 -19.59 -7.50
N GLY A 289 10.20 -19.85 -7.33
CA GLY A 289 10.86 -21.05 -7.85
C GLY A 289 10.42 -22.35 -7.17
N GLY A 290 9.90 -22.27 -5.94
CA GLY A 290 9.40 -23.41 -5.18
C GLY A 290 10.40 -24.56 -5.11
N ARG A 291 9.99 -25.74 -5.59
CA ARG A 291 10.84 -26.94 -5.65
C ARG A 291 11.63 -27.11 -6.96
N ALA A 292 11.44 -26.22 -7.94
CA ALA A 292 12.16 -26.29 -9.21
C ALA A 292 13.61 -25.79 -9.04
N ARG A 293 14.46 -26.61 -8.45
CA ARG A 293 15.85 -26.29 -8.09
C ARG A 293 16.72 -27.54 -8.08
N GLY A 294 17.99 -27.39 -8.44
CA GLY A 294 18.92 -28.53 -8.56
C GLY A 294 18.41 -29.56 -9.57
N ALA A 295 18.48 -30.85 -9.22
CA ALA A 295 17.98 -31.95 -10.05
C ALA A 295 16.45 -31.93 -10.25
N ASP A 296 15.70 -31.26 -9.37
CA ASP A 296 14.24 -31.10 -9.47
C ASP A 296 13.84 -29.90 -10.36
N PHE A 297 14.80 -29.15 -10.93
CA PHE A 297 14.50 -28.00 -11.80
C PHE A 297 13.71 -28.40 -13.05
N LYS A 298 14.03 -29.56 -13.62
CA LYS A 298 13.31 -30.17 -14.75
C LYS A 298 13.34 -31.69 -14.60
N PRO A 299 12.34 -32.42 -15.12
CA PRO A 299 12.38 -33.88 -15.09
C PRO A 299 13.60 -34.43 -15.85
N THR A 300 14.27 -35.42 -15.27
CA THR A 300 15.30 -36.21 -15.94
C THR A 300 14.71 -37.54 -16.41
N ARG A 301 14.69 -37.77 -17.72
CA ARG A 301 14.23 -39.02 -18.34
C ARG A 301 15.42 -39.97 -18.53
N ARG A 302 15.25 -41.20 -18.09
CA ARG A 302 16.25 -42.28 -18.18
C ARG A 302 15.73 -43.38 -19.11
N THR A 303 16.58 -43.91 -19.98
CA THR A 303 16.23 -45.06 -20.83
C THR A 303 16.08 -46.32 -19.98
N PRO A 304 15.37 -47.38 -20.44
CA PRO A 304 15.34 -48.65 -19.72
C PRO A 304 16.72 -49.25 -19.47
N SER A 305 17.68 -48.99 -20.37
CA SER A 305 19.08 -49.40 -20.27
C SER A 305 19.95 -48.51 -19.38
N HIS A 306 19.40 -47.44 -18.80
CA HIS A 306 20.20 -46.43 -18.09
C HIS A 306 20.95 -47.02 -16.89
N LYS A 307 20.28 -47.87 -16.10
CA LYS A 307 20.90 -48.57 -14.97
C LYS A 307 22.07 -49.43 -15.41
N TRP A 308 21.88 -50.23 -16.46
CA TRP A 308 22.95 -51.06 -17.01
C TRP A 308 24.13 -50.21 -17.50
N ALA A 309 23.86 -49.11 -18.21
CA ALA A 309 24.89 -48.21 -18.69
C ALA A 309 25.70 -47.57 -17.53
N GLU A 310 25.02 -47.17 -16.45
CA GLU A 310 25.65 -46.66 -15.23
C GLU A 310 26.56 -47.72 -14.58
N GLU A 311 26.10 -48.97 -14.49
CA GLU A 311 26.90 -50.10 -13.98
C GLU A 311 28.13 -50.41 -14.85
N GLN A 312 28.10 -50.08 -16.15
CA GLN A 312 29.25 -50.19 -17.06
C GLN A 312 30.16 -48.95 -17.07
N GLY A 313 29.90 -47.94 -16.23
CA GLY A 313 30.71 -46.72 -16.17
C GLY A 313 30.44 -45.73 -17.31
N ALA A 314 29.24 -45.74 -17.90
CA ALA A 314 28.86 -44.82 -18.95
C ALA A 314 29.04 -43.34 -18.56
N VAL A 315 29.48 -42.54 -19.52
CA VAL A 315 29.39 -41.08 -19.45
C VAL A 315 28.08 -40.65 -20.08
N PHE A 316 27.34 -39.78 -19.42
CA PHE A 316 26.03 -39.32 -19.85
C PHE A 316 26.05 -37.87 -20.34
N VAL A 317 25.14 -37.56 -21.26
CA VAL A 317 24.90 -36.22 -21.77
C VAL A 317 23.42 -35.89 -21.72
N GLU A 318 23.10 -34.63 -21.43
CA GLU A 318 21.74 -34.13 -21.50
C GLU A 318 21.32 -33.87 -22.96
N VAL A 319 20.26 -34.54 -23.41
CA VAL A 319 19.62 -34.33 -24.72
C VAL A 319 18.16 -33.97 -24.47
N GLY A 320 17.90 -32.68 -24.29
CA GLY A 320 16.60 -32.16 -23.84
C GLY A 320 16.31 -32.60 -22.39
N TYR A 321 15.27 -33.43 -22.20
CA TYR A 321 14.97 -34.04 -20.91
C TYR A 321 15.64 -35.40 -20.70
N TRP A 322 16.26 -35.98 -21.72
CA TRP A 322 16.89 -37.30 -21.59
C TRP A 322 18.32 -37.20 -21.10
N LEU A 323 18.66 -38.02 -20.12
CA LEU A 323 20.04 -38.31 -19.76
C LEU A 323 20.49 -39.54 -20.55
N ARG A 324 21.08 -39.31 -21.72
CA ARG A 324 21.47 -40.38 -22.65
C ARG A 324 22.92 -40.76 -22.41
N THR A 325 23.21 -42.05 -22.55
CA THR A 325 24.58 -42.54 -22.64
C THR A 325 25.25 -41.88 -23.84
N GLN A 326 26.30 -41.11 -23.58
CA GLN A 326 27.14 -40.53 -24.62
C GLN A 326 28.12 -41.57 -25.14
N TRP A 327 28.78 -42.29 -24.23
CA TRP A 327 29.72 -43.37 -24.53
C TRP A 327 30.05 -44.22 -23.28
N LEU A 328 30.71 -45.36 -23.49
CA LEU A 328 31.06 -46.36 -22.49
C LEU A 328 32.59 -46.58 -22.50
N PRO A 329 33.36 -45.89 -21.65
CA PRO A 329 34.82 -45.92 -21.70
C PRO A 329 35.38 -47.28 -21.30
N ARG A 330 36.36 -47.78 -22.06
CA ARG A 330 37.21 -48.92 -21.66
C ARG A 330 38.48 -48.43 -20.98
N ALA A 331 39.16 -49.33 -20.27
CA ALA A 331 40.43 -49.02 -19.62
C ALA A 331 41.45 -48.46 -20.63
N GLY A 332 41.97 -47.27 -20.35
CA GLY A 332 42.92 -46.55 -21.22
C GLY A 332 42.28 -45.56 -22.20
N GLU A 333 40.96 -45.52 -22.32
CA GLU A 333 40.25 -44.53 -23.16
C GLU A 333 39.92 -43.26 -22.37
N ALA A 334 40.21 -42.10 -22.96
CA ALA A 334 40.00 -40.77 -22.36
C ALA A 334 38.94 -39.94 -23.09
N THR A 335 38.63 -40.25 -24.35
CA THR A 335 37.61 -39.52 -25.15
C THR A 335 36.72 -40.45 -25.96
N TRP A 336 35.49 -40.00 -26.23
CA TRP A 336 34.48 -40.76 -27.00
C TRP A 336 34.90 -41.23 -28.38
N ARG A 337 35.96 -40.65 -28.96
CA ARG A 337 36.51 -41.07 -30.26
C ARG A 337 37.37 -42.34 -30.19
N GLN A 338 37.71 -42.79 -28.98
CA GLN A 338 38.56 -43.96 -28.77
C GLN A 338 37.74 -45.24 -28.54
N SER A 339 36.43 -45.14 -28.29
CA SER A 339 35.51 -46.27 -28.13
C SER A 339 34.74 -46.61 -29.39
#